data_AF-A0A351GLC0-F1
#
_entry.id   AF-A0A351GLC0-F1
#
_cell.length_a   1.000
_cell.length_b   1.000
_cell.length_c   1.000
_cell.angle_alpha   90.00
_cell.angle_beta   90.00
_cell.angle_gamma   90.00
#
_symmetry.space_group_name_H-M   'P 1'
#
loop_
_entity.id
_entity.type
_entity.pdbx_description
1 polymer ?
#
loop_
_entity_poly.entity_id
_entity_poly.type
_entity_poly.pdbx_seq_one_letter_code
_entity_poly.pdbx_strand_id
1 'polypeptide(L)'
;FVGRLEGFQFRQDQQAAGQDAKTLKSAAMQALVPHFHLRADKFYNAPDTEIDFTDQGGLMWGEHAVGKLLAGDDPLRPRVSVFVDEEAGVDVTDKVRRRLQHFIDRKINALFEPLMAVKNDEALSGLARGFAFQLVEALGILNRADVADEVKALDQDARSMLRKHGIRFGQFTIFMPLLLKPAPTRLRLLLWSLHAGLDVFPEAPPPGLVTVPVDANAPAGVDLLSGYRNAGERAIRIDMLERLADLLRVQDSRGGFEATADMLSITGMTLEQFANLMEGLGYVAARAEREKQRAEVPVSAPEA
;
A
#
# COMPACT_ATOMS: atom_id res chain seq x y z
N PHE A 1 25.52 34.04 13.63
CA PHE A 1 25.26 33.72 12.20
C PHE A 1 23.88 34.26 11.84
N VAL A 2 23.64 34.68 10.59
CA VAL A 2 22.36 35.31 10.19
C VAL A 2 21.25 34.26 9.97
N GLY A 3 21.61 32.99 9.75
CA GLY A 3 20.68 31.86 9.59
C GLY A 3 21.39 30.61 9.06
N ARG A 4 20.61 29.57 8.74
CA ARG A 4 21.08 28.30 8.15
C ARG A 4 20.19 27.84 7.00
N LEU A 5 20.77 27.11 6.04
CA LEU A 5 20.00 26.49 4.95
C LEU A 5 19.50 25.10 5.36
N GLU A 6 18.19 24.95 5.46
CA GLU A 6 17.49 23.66 5.65
C GLU A 6 16.93 23.21 4.29
N GLY A 7 17.51 22.16 3.70
CA GLY A 7 17.18 21.79 2.31
C GLY A 7 17.50 22.91 1.33
N PHE A 8 16.48 23.45 0.66
CA PHE A 8 16.60 24.60 -0.25
C PHE A 8 15.91 25.86 0.29
N GLN A 9 15.73 25.95 1.61
CA GLN A 9 15.12 27.09 2.28
C GLN A 9 16.08 27.70 3.31
N PHE A 10 16.11 29.03 3.40
CA PHE A 10 16.88 29.76 4.38
C PHE A 10 16.05 30.02 5.64
N ARG A 11 16.52 29.49 6.76
CA ARG A 11 15.93 29.72 8.09
C ARG A 11 16.78 30.74 8.84
N GLN A 12 16.17 31.89 9.14
CA GLN A 12 16.81 32.93 9.93
C GLN A 12 16.94 32.51 11.39
N ASP A 13 18.04 32.89 12.02
CA ASP A 13 18.26 32.64 13.45
C ASP A 13 17.37 33.58 14.29
N GLN A 14 16.62 33.04 15.27
CA GLN A 14 15.63 33.81 16.04
C GLN A 14 16.26 34.96 16.84
N GLN A 15 17.56 34.89 17.13
CA GLN A 15 18.30 35.93 17.86
C GLN A 15 18.67 37.15 17.00
N ALA A 16 18.47 37.11 15.68
CA ALA A 16 18.85 38.17 14.74
C ALA A 16 17.70 39.15 14.38
N ALA A 17 16.64 39.22 15.19
CA ALA A 17 15.47 40.07 14.94
C ALA A 17 15.70 41.54 15.37
N GLY A 18 16.39 42.31 14.52
CA GLY A 18 16.58 43.77 14.66
C GLY A 18 15.99 44.58 13.51
N GLN A 19 15.98 45.92 13.62
CA GLN A 19 15.40 46.84 12.61
C GLN A 19 16.04 46.72 11.20
N ASP A 20 17.22 46.11 11.07
CA ASP A 20 17.90 45.85 9.79
C ASP A 20 17.75 44.41 9.25
N ALA A 21 16.94 43.56 9.91
CA ALA A 21 16.81 42.15 9.57
C ALA A 21 16.40 41.88 8.12
N LYS A 22 15.57 42.76 7.52
CA LYS A 22 15.06 42.59 6.16
C LYS A 22 16.14 42.86 5.09
N THR A 23 16.92 43.92 5.29
CA THR A 23 18.04 44.30 4.40
C THR A 23 19.19 43.29 4.53
N LEU A 24 19.49 42.86 5.76
CA LEU A 24 20.51 41.85 6.04
C LEU A 24 20.12 40.49 5.44
N LYS A 25 18.83 40.11 5.50
CA LYS A 25 18.30 38.90 4.86
C LYS A 25 18.47 38.95 3.34
N SER A 26 18.11 40.06 2.70
CA SER A 26 18.23 40.20 1.24
C SER A 26 19.69 40.09 0.78
N ALA A 27 20.62 40.71 1.50
CA ALA A 27 22.06 40.64 1.18
C ALA A 27 22.64 39.24 1.44
N ALA A 28 22.25 38.61 2.56
CA ALA A 28 22.65 37.23 2.85
C ALA A 28 22.11 36.26 1.78
N MET A 29 20.88 36.45 1.31
CA MET A 29 20.27 35.57 0.32
C MET A 29 20.94 35.68 -1.06
N GLN A 30 21.32 36.89 -1.50
CA GLN A 30 22.12 37.05 -2.71
C GLN A 30 23.47 36.34 -2.63
N ALA A 31 24.13 36.35 -1.46
CA ALA A 31 25.37 35.62 -1.25
C ALA A 31 25.18 34.09 -1.25
N LEU A 32 23.96 33.59 -1.01
CA LEU A 32 23.64 32.16 -0.97
C LEU A 32 23.31 31.56 -2.35
N VAL A 33 23.11 32.37 -3.40
CA VAL A 33 22.79 31.87 -4.74
C VAL A 33 23.79 30.79 -5.24
N PRO A 34 25.12 30.99 -5.17
CA PRO A 34 26.07 29.94 -5.57
C PRO A 34 25.95 28.66 -4.73
N HIS A 35 25.59 28.80 -3.45
CA HIS A 35 25.37 27.66 -2.56
C HIS A 35 24.11 26.87 -2.92
N PHE A 36 23.04 27.54 -3.37
CA PHE A 36 21.84 26.88 -3.87
C PHE A 36 22.14 26.05 -5.12
N HIS A 37 22.87 26.60 -6.10
CA HIS A 37 23.29 25.85 -7.29
C HIS A 37 24.14 24.62 -6.94
N LEU A 38 25.19 24.79 -6.12
CA LEU A 38 26.03 23.68 -5.68
C LEU A 38 25.23 22.60 -4.93
N ARG A 39 24.27 23.01 -4.09
CA ARG A 39 23.40 22.08 -3.36
C ARG A 39 22.43 21.37 -4.31
N ALA A 40 21.90 22.05 -5.31
CA ALA A 40 21.03 21.47 -6.33
C ALA A 40 21.79 20.44 -7.19
N ASP A 41 23.06 20.71 -7.52
CA ASP A 41 23.93 19.76 -8.20
C ASP A 41 24.17 18.51 -7.35
N LYS A 42 24.46 18.68 -6.05
CA LYS A 42 24.64 17.56 -5.12
C LYS A 42 23.36 16.72 -5.02
N PHE A 43 22.22 17.38 -4.82
CA PHE A 43 20.92 16.70 -4.72
C PHE A 43 20.55 15.96 -6.01
N TYR A 44 20.78 16.59 -7.17
CA TYR A 44 20.49 15.98 -8.46
C TYR A 44 21.28 14.69 -8.69
N ASN A 45 22.54 14.65 -8.23
CA ASN A 45 23.42 13.49 -8.36
C ASN A 45 23.35 12.52 -7.16
N ALA A 46 22.58 12.84 -6.11
CA ALA A 46 22.44 11.98 -4.94
C ALA A 46 21.77 10.65 -5.34
N PRO A 47 22.18 9.51 -4.75
CA PRO A 47 21.53 8.23 -4.97
C PRO A 47 20.09 8.24 -4.46
N ASP A 48 19.22 7.44 -5.07
CA ASP A 48 17.80 7.32 -4.65
C ASP A 48 17.64 6.82 -3.21
N THR A 49 18.68 6.22 -2.62
CA THR A 49 18.68 5.77 -1.21
C THR A 49 18.74 6.92 -0.22
N GLU A 50 19.14 8.11 -0.64
CA GLU A 50 19.13 9.32 0.21
C GLU A 50 17.81 10.09 0.14
N ILE A 51 16.92 9.70 -0.78
CA ILE A 51 15.62 10.35 -0.98
C ILE A 51 14.53 9.40 -0.50
N ASP A 52 13.62 9.90 0.32
CA ASP A 52 12.47 9.12 0.78
C ASP A 52 11.17 9.94 0.68
N PHE A 53 10.05 9.25 0.77
CA PHE A 53 8.74 9.87 0.93
C PHE A 53 8.17 9.55 2.31
N THR A 54 7.41 10.47 2.89
CA THR A 54 6.67 10.26 4.15
C THR A 54 5.29 9.69 3.87
N ASP A 55 4.62 9.14 4.89
CA ASP A 55 3.26 8.59 4.73
C ASP A 55 2.22 9.66 4.40
N GLN A 56 2.52 10.94 4.66
CA GLN A 56 1.69 12.10 4.29
C GLN A 56 2.13 12.77 2.96
N GLY A 57 2.92 12.07 2.14
CA GLY A 57 3.32 12.57 0.82
C GLY A 57 4.43 13.63 0.82
N GLY A 58 5.12 13.86 1.94
CA GLY A 58 6.32 14.70 1.99
C GLY A 58 7.51 14.03 1.29
N LEU A 59 8.41 14.80 0.70
CA LEU A 59 9.62 14.32 0.05
C LEU A 59 10.86 14.81 0.81
N MET A 60 11.71 13.86 1.20
CA MET A 60 12.83 14.08 2.11
C MET A 60 14.15 13.81 1.39
N TRP A 61 15.17 14.60 1.69
CA TRP A 61 16.57 14.32 1.36
C TRP A 61 17.40 14.32 2.64
N GLY A 62 17.77 13.12 3.10
CA GLY A 62 18.21 12.93 4.48
C GLY A 62 17.17 13.44 5.46
N GLU A 63 17.55 14.38 6.33
CA GLU A 63 16.67 14.97 7.34
C GLU A 63 15.85 16.17 6.82
N HIS A 64 16.10 16.63 5.58
CA HIS A 64 15.51 17.85 5.06
C HIS A 64 14.28 17.58 4.20
N ALA A 65 13.17 18.24 4.50
CA ALA A 65 12.03 18.29 3.59
C ALA A 65 12.36 19.16 2.36
N VAL A 66 12.27 18.60 1.17
CA VAL A 66 12.63 19.25 -0.10
C VAL A 66 11.44 19.39 -1.05
N GLY A 67 10.30 18.79 -0.72
CA GLY A 67 9.06 18.95 -1.46
C GLY A 67 7.92 18.12 -0.88
N LYS A 68 6.83 18.06 -1.65
CA LYS A 68 5.68 17.20 -1.40
C LYS A 68 5.08 16.72 -2.71
N LEU A 69 4.39 15.59 -2.64
CA LEU A 69 3.58 15.06 -3.71
C LEU A 69 2.23 15.79 -3.77
N LEU A 70 1.74 15.94 -4.99
CA LEU A 70 0.43 16.48 -5.34
C LEU A 70 -0.31 15.45 -6.19
N ALA A 71 -1.64 15.47 -6.12
CA ALA A 71 -2.47 14.74 -7.06
C ALA A 71 -2.10 15.10 -8.50
N GLY A 72 -1.89 14.07 -9.31
CA GLY A 72 -1.74 14.19 -10.75
C GLY A 72 -2.99 13.72 -11.48
N ASP A 73 -2.88 13.56 -12.80
CA ASP A 73 -4.02 13.24 -13.66
C ASP A 73 -4.41 11.75 -13.58
N ASP A 74 -3.49 10.90 -13.13
CA ASP A 74 -3.67 9.46 -12.90
C ASP A 74 -3.06 9.11 -11.52
N PRO A 75 -3.65 8.19 -10.73
CA PRO A 75 -3.13 7.82 -9.41
C PRO A 75 -1.67 7.35 -9.40
N LEU A 76 -1.18 6.74 -10.48
CA LEU A 76 0.20 6.29 -10.66
C LEU A 76 1.09 7.37 -11.27
N ARG A 77 0.60 8.61 -11.43
CA ARG A 77 1.32 9.76 -11.99
C ARG A 77 1.19 11.00 -11.12
N PRO A 78 1.63 10.97 -9.85
CA PRO A 78 1.61 12.15 -8.98
C PRO A 78 2.53 13.25 -9.51
N ARG A 79 2.22 14.50 -9.16
CA ARG A 79 3.08 15.66 -9.44
C ARG A 79 3.91 16.03 -8.21
N VAL A 80 5.00 16.74 -8.42
CA VAL A 80 5.85 17.24 -7.33
C VAL A 80 5.75 18.76 -7.17
N SER A 81 5.52 19.21 -5.94
CA SER A 81 5.78 20.57 -5.48
C SER A 81 7.08 20.60 -4.70
N VAL A 82 7.97 21.55 -4.99
CA VAL A 82 9.27 21.65 -4.32
C VAL A 82 9.28 22.73 -3.25
N PHE A 83 10.11 22.57 -2.23
CA PHE A 83 10.36 23.56 -1.18
C PHE A 83 11.69 24.24 -1.45
N VAL A 84 11.66 25.26 -2.30
CA VAL A 84 12.82 26.03 -2.75
C VAL A 84 12.46 27.50 -2.61
N ASP A 85 13.30 28.27 -1.92
CA ASP A 85 13.10 29.73 -1.80
C ASP A 85 13.25 30.42 -3.17
N GLU A 86 12.48 31.48 -3.40
CA GLU A 86 12.42 32.19 -4.69
C GLU A 86 13.80 32.71 -5.11
N GLU A 87 14.62 33.13 -4.16
CA GLU A 87 15.94 33.68 -4.39
C GLU A 87 16.96 32.65 -4.88
N ALA A 88 16.68 31.34 -4.74
CA ALA A 88 17.50 30.29 -5.36
C ALA A 88 17.39 30.29 -6.90
N GLY A 89 16.36 30.94 -7.45
CA GLY A 89 16.13 31.07 -8.88
C GLY A 89 15.46 29.86 -9.52
N VAL A 90 14.83 30.11 -10.67
CA VAL A 90 14.01 29.13 -11.41
C VAL A 90 14.81 27.88 -11.80
N ASP A 91 16.09 28.04 -12.16
CA ASP A 91 16.94 26.91 -12.55
C ASP A 91 17.12 25.90 -11.42
N VAL A 92 17.29 26.36 -10.18
CA VAL A 92 17.40 25.50 -9.00
C VAL A 92 16.05 24.82 -8.73
N THR A 93 14.96 25.59 -8.74
CA THR A 93 13.61 25.08 -8.53
C THR A 93 13.27 23.96 -9.52
N ASP A 94 13.52 24.18 -10.81
CA ASP A 94 13.25 23.22 -11.88
C ASP A 94 14.13 21.96 -11.76
N LYS A 95 15.41 22.14 -11.42
CA LYS A 95 16.34 21.03 -11.22
C LYS A 95 15.92 20.12 -10.07
N VAL A 96 15.55 20.70 -8.93
CA VAL A 96 15.03 19.96 -7.76
C VAL A 96 13.72 19.26 -8.12
N ARG A 97 12.81 19.94 -8.83
CA ARG A 97 11.51 19.37 -9.24
C ARG A 97 11.70 18.16 -10.16
N ARG A 98 12.54 18.28 -11.18
CA ARG A 98 12.85 17.17 -12.10
C ARG A 98 13.46 15.99 -11.36
N ARG A 99 14.40 16.23 -10.44
CA ARG A 99 15.04 15.15 -9.67
C ARG A 99 14.05 14.39 -8.80
N LEU A 100 13.16 15.11 -8.11
CA LEU A 100 12.12 14.52 -7.27
C LEU A 100 11.05 13.80 -8.10
N GLN A 101 10.66 14.35 -9.25
CA GLN A 101 9.74 13.67 -10.17
C GLN A 101 10.35 12.35 -10.66
N HIS A 102 11.62 12.36 -11.11
CA HIS A 102 12.33 11.15 -11.51
C HIS A 102 12.50 10.13 -10.37
N PHE A 103 12.60 10.58 -9.13
CA PHE A 103 12.64 9.68 -7.97
C PHE A 103 11.29 8.98 -7.79
N ILE A 104 10.18 9.73 -7.71
CA ILE A 104 8.87 9.13 -7.45
C ILE A 104 8.42 8.25 -8.62
N ASP A 105 8.67 8.68 -9.87
CA ASP A 105 8.36 7.88 -11.07
C ASP A 105 9.11 6.54 -11.04
N ARG A 106 10.40 6.54 -10.67
CA ARG A 106 11.19 5.30 -10.55
C ARG A 106 10.71 4.42 -9.41
N LYS A 107 10.32 4.99 -8.27
CA LYS A 107 9.74 4.23 -7.15
C LYS A 107 8.41 3.57 -7.53
N ILE A 108 7.53 4.30 -8.20
CA ILE A 108 6.26 3.76 -8.70
C ILE A 108 6.54 2.63 -9.68
N ASN A 109 7.37 2.86 -10.71
CA ASN A 109 7.69 1.83 -11.70
C ASN A 109 8.31 0.58 -11.08
N ALA A 110 9.16 0.72 -10.06
CA ALA A 110 9.78 -0.43 -9.39
C ALA A 110 8.82 -1.20 -8.48
N LEU A 111 7.97 -0.50 -7.72
CA LEU A 111 7.06 -1.15 -6.75
C LEU A 111 5.75 -1.63 -7.37
N PHE A 112 5.33 -1.02 -8.48
CA PHE A 112 4.14 -1.36 -9.25
C PHE A 112 4.49 -2.00 -10.60
N GLU A 113 5.72 -2.53 -10.76
CA GLU A 113 6.18 -3.17 -11.99
C GLU A 113 5.15 -4.16 -12.58
N PRO A 114 4.54 -5.07 -11.79
CA PRO A 114 3.56 -6.01 -12.35
C PRO A 114 2.31 -5.32 -12.91
N LEU A 115 1.90 -4.21 -12.28
CA LEU A 115 0.74 -3.44 -12.72
C LEU A 115 1.06 -2.66 -14.00
N MET A 116 2.27 -2.10 -14.09
CA MET A 116 2.76 -1.41 -15.28
C MET A 116 2.97 -2.36 -16.45
N ALA A 117 3.44 -3.59 -16.19
CA ALA A 117 3.58 -4.63 -17.19
C ALA A 117 2.23 -4.98 -17.83
N VAL A 118 1.18 -5.17 -17.02
CA VAL A 118 -0.19 -5.37 -17.52
C VAL A 118 -0.70 -4.16 -18.30
N LYS A 119 -0.52 -2.95 -17.76
CA LYS A 119 -0.95 -1.70 -18.42
C LYS A 119 -0.33 -1.53 -19.80
N ASN A 120 0.93 -1.93 -19.97
CA ASN A 120 1.70 -1.71 -21.18
C ASN A 120 1.69 -2.91 -22.15
N ASP A 121 1.04 -4.02 -21.80
CA ASP A 121 0.98 -5.19 -22.70
C ASP A 121 -0.03 -4.98 -23.83
N GLU A 122 0.50 -4.82 -25.05
CA GLU A 122 -0.26 -4.67 -26.29
C GLU A 122 -0.89 -5.99 -26.78
N ALA A 123 -0.44 -7.14 -26.27
CA ALA A 123 -1.06 -8.43 -26.58
C ALA A 123 -2.43 -8.59 -25.90
N LEU A 124 -2.67 -7.86 -24.80
CA LEU A 124 -3.99 -7.78 -24.19
C LEU A 124 -4.93 -6.98 -25.10
N SER A 125 -6.00 -7.63 -25.55
CA SER A 125 -7.02 -7.02 -26.40
C SER A 125 -8.44 -7.34 -25.88
N GLY A 126 -9.44 -6.63 -26.41
CA GLY A 126 -10.84 -6.83 -26.06
C GLY A 126 -11.12 -6.75 -24.55
N LEU A 127 -11.88 -7.73 -24.03
CA LEU A 127 -12.26 -7.78 -22.61
C LEU A 127 -11.07 -7.90 -21.67
N ALA A 128 -9.99 -8.59 -22.07
CA ALA A 128 -8.79 -8.71 -21.24
C ALA A 128 -8.12 -7.34 -21.01
N ARG A 129 -8.07 -6.51 -22.07
CA ARG A 129 -7.53 -5.15 -21.99
C ARG A 129 -8.40 -4.24 -21.12
N GLY A 130 -9.72 -4.31 -21.28
CA GLY A 130 -10.67 -3.56 -20.44
C GLY A 130 -10.53 -3.92 -18.96
N PHE A 131 -10.48 -5.21 -18.65
CA PHE A 131 -10.30 -5.70 -17.28
C PHE A 131 -8.93 -5.28 -16.69
N ALA A 132 -7.87 -5.33 -17.50
CA ALA A 132 -6.55 -4.83 -17.12
C ALA A 132 -6.58 -3.34 -16.73
N PHE A 133 -7.26 -2.49 -17.50
CA PHE A 133 -7.42 -1.07 -17.16
C PHE A 133 -8.14 -0.88 -15.82
N GLN A 134 -9.24 -1.59 -15.60
CA GLN A 134 -10.00 -1.53 -14.35
C GLN A 134 -9.13 -1.95 -13.14
N LEU A 135 -8.30 -2.98 -13.30
CA LEU A 135 -7.37 -3.41 -12.26
C LEU A 135 -6.28 -2.36 -11.99
N VAL A 136 -5.78 -1.68 -13.02
CA VAL A 136 -4.79 -0.58 -12.90
C VAL A 136 -5.40 0.60 -12.16
N GLU A 137 -6.63 1.00 -12.49
CA GLU A 137 -7.36 2.08 -11.81
C GLU A 137 -7.61 1.74 -10.33
N ALA A 138 -7.90 0.47 -10.03
CA ALA A 138 -8.03 -0.03 -8.67
C ALA A 138 -6.68 -0.35 -7.98
N LEU A 139 -5.56 0.12 -8.53
CA LEU A 139 -4.21 -0.03 -7.97
C LEU A 139 -3.83 -1.49 -7.65
N GLY A 140 -4.35 -2.42 -8.47
CA GLY A 140 -4.02 -3.83 -8.43
C GLY A 140 -4.87 -4.69 -7.49
N ILE A 141 -5.96 -4.15 -6.92
CA ILE A 141 -6.87 -4.91 -6.04
C ILE A 141 -8.33 -4.57 -6.37
N LEU A 142 -9.11 -5.58 -6.76
CA LEU A 142 -10.54 -5.49 -7.01
C LEU A 142 -11.30 -6.43 -6.08
N ASN A 143 -12.35 -5.94 -5.43
CA ASN A 143 -13.33 -6.80 -4.79
C ASN A 143 -14.11 -7.54 -5.88
N ARG A 144 -14.13 -8.88 -5.81
CA ARG A 144 -14.70 -9.70 -6.89
C ARG A 144 -16.18 -9.42 -7.11
N ALA A 145 -16.92 -9.11 -6.05
CA ALA A 145 -18.34 -8.83 -6.12
C ALA A 145 -18.66 -7.64 -7.04
N ASP A 146 -17.79 -6.64 -7.06
CA ASP A 146 -17.98 -5.39 -7.81
C ASP A 146 -17.68 -5.55 -9.31
N VAL A 147 -17.04 -6.66 -9.69
CA VAL A 147 -16.62 -6.96 -11.08
C VAL A 147 -17.09 -8.34 -11.55
N ALA A 148 -18.18 -8.84 -10.98
CA ALA A 148 -18.62 -10.22 -11.18
C ALA A 148 -18.99 -10.51 -12.65
N ASP A 149 -19.63 -9.56 -13.33
CA ASP A 149 -20.08 -9.70 -14.71
C ASP A 149 -18.91 -9.62 -15.69
N GLU A 150 -17.96 -8.71 -15.47
CA GLU A 150 -16.72 -8.60 -16.25
C GLU A 150 -15.90 -9.89 -16.14
N VAL A 151 -15.76 -10.42 -14.92
CA VAL A 151 -15.08 -11.69 -14.68
C VAL A 151 -15.78 -12.84 -15.39
N LYS A 152 -17.12 -12.86 -15.40
CA LYS A 152 -17.91 -13.87 -16.09
C LYS A 152 -17.77 -13.76 -17.61
N ALA A 153 -17.64 -12.55 -18.15
CA ALA A 153 -17.47 -12.29 -19.57
C ALA A 153 -16.07 -12.66 -20.10
N LEU A 154 -15.04 -12.69 -19.24
CA LEU A 154 -13.70 -13.14 -19.63
C LEU A 154 -13.70 -14.63 -19.99
N ASP A 155 -13.32 -14.95 -21.23
CA ASP A 155 -13.09 -16.32 -21.67
C ASP A 155 -11.82 -16.94 -21.05
N GLN A 156 -11.57 -18.22 -21.33
CA GLN A 156 -10.47 -18.96 -20.73
C GLN A 156 -9.10 -18.45 -21.18
N ASP A 157 -8.98 -17.98 -22.42
CA ASP A 157 -7.72 -17.47 -22.98
C ASP A 157 -7.39 -16.11 -22.37
N ALA A 158 -8.36 -15.20 -22.27
CA ALA A 158 -8.24 -13.93 -21.57
C ALA A 158 -7.82 -14.12 -20.11
N ARG A 159 -8.48 -15.04 -19.38
CA ARG A 159 -8.09 -15.37 -18.01
C ARG A 159 -6.69 -15.98 -17.93
N SER A 160 -6.30 -16.80 -18.89
CA SER A 160 -4.95 -17.39 -18.97
C SER A 160 -3.88 -16.30 -19.15
N MET A 161 -4.11 -15.35 -20.06
CA MET A 161 -3.23 -14.19 -20.27
C MET A 161 -3.10 -13.33 -19.01
N LEU A 162 -4.21 -12.97 -18.37
CA LEU A 162 -4.20 -12.18 -17.13
C LEU A 162 -3.48 -12.91 -15.98
N ARG A 163 -3.63 -14.23 -15.88
CA ARG A 163 -2.88 -15.03 -14.88
C ARG A 163 -1.38 -15.05 -15.14
N LYS A 164 -0.94 -15.05 -16.40
CA LYS A 164 0.50 -14.98 -16.75
C LYS A 164 1.14 -13.67 -16.26
N HIS A 165 0.35 -12.60 -16.17
CA HIS A 165 0.75 -11.35 -15.54
C HIS A 165 0.73 -11.36 -14.00
N GLY A 166 0.48 -12.51 -13.38
CA GLY A 166 0.45 -12.64 -11.92
C GLY A 166 -0.86 -12.20 -11.27
N ILE A 167 -1.91 -11.94 -12.05
CA ILE A 167 -3.25 -11.65 -11.51
C ILE A 167 -3.86 -12.94 -10.96
N ARG A 168 -4.30 -12.91 -9.71
CA ARG A 168 -5.02 -14.01 -9.07
C ARG A 168 -6.51 -13.72 -9.04
N PHE A 169 -7.28 -14.68 -9.55
CA PHE A 169 -8.73 -14.70 -9.46
C PHE A 169 -9.17 -15.48 -8.22
N GLY A 170 -9.19 -14.80 -7.08
CA GLY A 170 -9.65 -15.35 -5.81
C GLY A 170 -11.16 -15.52 -5.74
N GLN A 171 -11.63 -16.21 -4.70
CA GLN A 171 -13.03 -16.30 -4.32
C GLN A 171 -13.64 -14.94 -3.96
N PHE A 172 -12.91 -14.11 -3.22
CA PHE A 172 -13.42 -12.81 -2.72
C PHE A 172 -12.80 -11.62 -3.45
N THR A 173 -11.56 -11.77 -3.93
CA THR A 173 -10.75 -10.67 -4.43
C THR A 173 -9.99 -11.06 -5.69
N ILE A 174 -9.84 -10.12 -6.61
CA ILE A 174 -8.96 -10.23 -7.77
C ILE A 174 -7.79 -9.27 -7.56
N PHE A 175 -6.58 -9.80 -7.50
CA PHE A 175 -5.43 -9.02 -7.02
C PHE A 175 -4.10 -9.53 -7.57
N MET A 176 -3.07 -8.70 -7.43
CA MET A 176 -1.69 -9.10 -7.69
C MET A 176 -0.93 -9.33 -6.36
N PRO A 177 -0.51 -10.56 -6.03
CA PRO A 177 0.12 -10.87 -4.74
C PRO A 177 1.38 -10.05 -4.45
N LEU A 178 2.18 -9.73 -5.48
CA LEU A 178 3.40 -8.94 -5.32
C LEU A 178 3.13 -7.53 -4.79
N LEU A 179 1.95 -6.99 -5.08
CA LEU A 179 1.55 -5.67 -4.61
C LEU A 179 1.04 -5.69 -3.16
N LEU A 180 0.78 -6.84 -2.54
CA LEU A 180 0.43 -6.94 -1.12
C LEU A 180 1.65 -6.87 -0.18
N LYS A 181 2.86 -6.75 -0.73
CA LYS A 181 4.08 -6.56 0.06
C LYS A 181 4.06 -5.18 0.75
N PRO A 182 4.75 -5.00 1.89
CA PRO A 182 4.69 -3.76 2.66
C PRO A 182 5.02 -2.49 1.87
N ALA A 183 6.10 -2.49 1.08
CA ALA A 183 6.52 -1.30 0.34
C ALA A 183 5.51 -0.87 -0.76
N PRO A 184 5.02 -1.76 -1.64
CA PRO A 184 3.93 -1.43 -2.56
C PRO A 184 2.64 -1.01 -1.85
N THR A 185 2.24 -1.66 -0.74
CA THR A 185 1.05 -1.27 0.03
C THR A 185 1.15 0.15 0.58
N ARG A 186 2.30 0.49 1.18
CA ARG A 186 2.58 1.84 1.69
C ARG A 186 2.43 2.89 0.59
N LEU A 187 3.05 2.65 -0.57
CA LEU A 187 2.94 3.56 -1.70
C LEU A 187 1.52 3.60 -2.28
N ARG A 188 0.79 2.47 -2.31
CA ARG A 188 -0.62 2.42 -2.75
C ARG A 188 -1.49 3.36 -1.92
N LEU A 189 -1.42 3.25 -0.60
CA LEU A 189 -2.22 4.07 0.30
C LEU A 189 -1.91 5.55 0.12
N LEU A 190 -0.63 5.90 -0.02
CA LEU A 190 -0.21 7.27 -0.29
C LEU A 190 -0.79 7.80 -1.61
N LEU A 191 -0.60 7.07 -2.72
CA LEU A 191 -1.05 7.50 -4.05
C LEU A 191 -2.58 7.62 -4.13
N TRP A 192 -3.28 6.64 -3.55
CA TRP A 192 -4.72 6.68 -3.43
C TRP A 192 -5.19 7.88 -2.61
N SER A 193 -4.59 8.12 -1.44
CA SER A 193 -5.00 9.23 -0.56
C SER A 193 -4.78 10.59 -1.22
N LEU A 194 -3.66 10.75 -1.94
CA LEU A 194 -3.41 11.94 -2.76
C LEU A 194 -4.50 12.15 -3.80
N HIS A 195 -4.85 11.10 -4.55
CA HIS A 195 -5.83 11.19 -5.62
C HIS A 195 -7.27 11.38 -5.10
N ALA A 196 -7.59 10.77 -3.96
CA ALA A 196 -8.86 10.93 -3.26
C ALA A 196 -8.98 12.28 -2.51
N GLY A 197 -7.89 13.04 -2.40
CA GLY A 197 -7.88 14.34 -1.75
C GLY A 197 -8.09 14.26 -0.23
N LEU A 198 -7.58 13.21 0.42
CA LEU A 198 -7.67 13.08 1.88
C LEU A 198 -6.77 14.08 2.60
N ASP A 199 -7.21 14.58 3.76
CA ASP A 199 -6.39 15.45 4.60
C ASP A 199 -5.38 14.66 5.45
N VAL A 200 -5.77 13.47 5.90
CA VAL A 200 -4.95 12.56 6.71
C VAL A 200 -4.87 11.22 6.01
N PHE A 201 -3.67 10.82 5.63
CA PHE A 201 -3.47 9.56 4.92
C PHE A 201 -3.46 8.40 5.93
N PRO A 202 -4.15 7.28 5.64
CA PRO A 202 -4.11 6.09 6.48
C PRO A 202 -2.72 5.47 6.47
N GLU A 203 -2.31 4.95 7.61
CA GLU A 203 -1.04 4.24 7.75
C GLU A 203 -1.16 2.80 7.22
N ALA A 204 -0.08 2.29 6.64
CA ALA A 204 -0.03 0.90 6.24
C ALA A 204 -0.01 -0.02 7.48
N PRO A 205 -0.77 -1.14 7.49
CA PRO A 205 -0.70 -2.09 8.60
C PRO A 205 0.72 -2.63 8.83
N PRO A 206 1.11 -2.91 10.09
CA PRO A 206 2.42 -3.47 10.39
C PRO A 206 2.74 -4.74 9.58
N PRO A 207 3.97 -4.87 9.05
CA PRO A 207 4.37 -6.06 8.30
C PRO A 207 4.22 -7.34 9.13
N GLY A 208 3.80 -8.43 8.47
CA GLY A 208 3.73 -9.76 9.07
C GLY A 208 2.43 -10.08 9.81
N LEU A 209 1.56 -9.10 10.06
CA LEU A 209 0.24 -9.36 10.61
C LEU A 209 -0.67 -10.01 9.55
N VAL A 210 -1.34 -11.10 9.90
CA VAL A 210 -2.34 -11.74 9.03
C VAL A 210 -3.73 -11.18 9.25
N THR A 211 -4.04 -10.84 10.50
CA THR A 211 -5.30 -10.20 10.86
C THR A 211 -5.03 -8.96 11.69
N VAL A 212 -5.87 -7.95 11.50
CA VAL A 212 -5.86 -6.70 12.25
C VAL A 212 -7.28 -6.37 12.72
N PRO A 213 -7.46 -5.60 13.80
CA PRO A 213 -8.77 -5.07 14.15
C PRO A 213 -9.32 -4.19 13.02
N VAL A 214 -10.63 -4.23 12.76
CA VAL A 214 -11.28 -3.28 11.85
C VAL A 214 -11.37 -1.92 12.55
N ASP A 215 -10.92 -0.86 11.88
CA ASP A 215 -11.18 0.51 12.31
C ASP A 215 -12.46 1.02 11.64
N ALA A 216 -13.55 1.09 12.40
CA ALA A 216 -14.84 1.56 11.92
C ALA A 216 -14.85 3.05 11.51
N ASN A 217 -13.82 3.82 11.92
CA ASN A 217 -13.69 5.25 11.57
C ASN A 217 -12.79 5.47 10.36
N ALA A 218 -12.14 4.42 9.83
CA ALA A 218 -11.29 4.54 8.66
C ALA A 218 -12.13 4.95 7.43
N PRO A 219 -11.57 5.79 6.53
CA PRO A 219 -12.21 6.08 5.26
C PRO A 219 -12.58 4.79 4.49
N ALA A 220 -13.71 4.83 3.78
CA ALA A 220 -14.16 3.68 3.01
C ALA A 220 -13.10 3.23 2.00
N GLY A 221 -12.85 1.91 1.94
CA GLY A 221 -11.90 1.31 1.01
C GLY A 221 -10.45 1.19 1.53
N VAL A 222 -10.13 1.79 2.69
CA VAL A 222 -8.78 1.71 3.27
C VAL A 222 -8.34 0.28 3.53
N ASP A 223 -9.22 -0.58 4.08
CA ASP A 223 -8.87 -1.99 4.35
C ASP A 223 -8.48 -2.73 3.06
N LEU A 224 -9.30 -2.58 2.00
CA LEU A 224 -9.07 -3.22 0.71
C LEU A 224 -7.74 -2.76 0.11
N LEU A 225 -7.48 -1.46 0.11
CA LEU A 225 -6.25 -0.87 -0.42
C LEU A 225 -5.03 -1.17 0.47
N SER A 226 -5.23 -1.43 1.75
CA SER A 226 -4.21 -1.93 2.67
C SER A 226 -3.88 -3.41 2.43
N GLY A 227 -4.69 -4.10 1.61
CA GLY A 227 -4.50 -5.52 1.31
C GLY A 227 -5.27 -6.46 2.25
N TYR A 228 -6.32 -5.96 2.89
CA TYR A 228 -7.15 -6.68 3.86
C TYR A 228 -8.63 -6.68 3.45
N ARG A 229 -9.39 -7.63 3.98
CA ARG A 229 -10.84 -7.66 3.87
C ARG A 229 -11.44 -7.74 5.27
N ASN A 230 -12.40 -6.87 5.54
CA ASN A 230 -13.16 -6.90 6.79
C ASN A 230 -14.04 -8.14 6.86
N ALA A 231 -14.03 -8.80 8.01
CA ALA A 231 -14.80 -9.98 8.33
C ALA A 231 -15.14 -9.95 9.82
N GLY A 232 -16.24 -9.26 10.16
CA GLY A 232 -16.65 -9.02 11.54
C GLY A 232 -15.81 -7.93 12.18
N GLU A 233 -15.31 -8.17 13.39
CA GLU A 233 -14.51 -7.21 14.15
C GLU A 233 -13.04 -7.15 13.69
N ARG A 234 -12.64 -8.07 12.80
CA ARG A 234 -11.26 -8.19 12.31
C ARG A 234 -11.22 -8.18 10.79
N ALA A 235 -10.14 -7.64 10.25
CA ALA A 235 -9.79 -7.73 8.85
C ALA A 235 -8.71 -8.80 8.67
N ILE A 236 -8.81 -9.57 7.59
CA ILE A 236 -7.84 -10.61 7.22
C ILE A 236 -7.14 -10.22 5.92
N ARG A 237 -5.83 -10.44 5.84
CA ARG A 237 -5.08 -10.22 4.61
C ARG A 237 -5.67 -10.99 3.45
N ILE A 238 -5.78 -10.33 2.30
CA ILE A 238 -6.40 -10.88 1.09
C ILE A 238 -5.75 -12.20 0.67
N ASP A 239 -4.41 -12.28 0.65
CA ASP A 239 -3.71 -13.51 0.26
C ASP A 239 -3.99 -14.69 1.20
N MET A 240 -4.15 -14.44 2.50
CA MET A 240 -4.48 -15.48 3.48
C MET A 240 -5.96 -15.83 3.46
N LEU A 241 -6.84 -14.86 3.23
CA LEU A 241 -8.27 -15.09 3.03
C LEU A 241 -8.52 -15.99 1.82
N GLU A 242 -7.81 -15.78 0.71
CA GLU A 242 -7.99 -16.62 -0.47
C GLU A 242 -7.47 -18.05 -0.26
N ARG A 243 -6.40 -18.21 0.53
CA ARG A 243 -5.95 -19.54 0.98
C ARG A 243 -6.97 -20.21 1.89
N LEU A 244 -7.57 -19.44 2.81
CA LEU A 244 -8.65 -19.93 3.66
C LEU A 244 -9.85 -20.37 2.80
N ALA A 245 -10.22 -19.58 1.79
CA ALA A 245 -11.28 -19.94 0.85
C ALA A 245 -11.01 -21.28 0.15
N ASP A 246 -9.76 -21.56 -0.24
CA ASP A 246 -9.38 -22.84 -0.83
C ASP A 246 -9.52 -24.01 0.17
N LEU A 247 -9.14 -23.83 1.44
CA LEU A 247 -9.35 -24.84 2.49
C LEU A 247 -10.84 -25.07 2.80
N LEU A 248 -11.66 -24.03 2.71
CA LEU A 248 -13.11 -24.11 2.95
C LEU A 248 -13.84 -24.82 1.81
N ARG A 249 -13.34 -24.75 0.57
CA ARG A 249 -13.96 -25.40 -0.60
C ARG A 249 -14.07 -26.91 -0.49
N VAL A 250 -13.16 -27.55 0.26
CA VAL A 250 -13.18 -29.01 0.47
C VAL A 250 -13.99 -29.43 1.69
N GLN A 251 -14.54 -28.48 2.46
CA GLN A 251 -15.39 -28.76 3.62
C GLN A 251 -16.87 -28.84 3.23
N ASP A 252 -17.65 -29.56 4.03
CA ASP A 252 -19.10 -29.52 3.95
C ASP A 252 -19.65 -28.23 4.59
N SER A 253 -19.64 -27.14 3.82
CA SER A 253 -20.15 -25.84 4.28
C SER A 253 -21.66 -25.85 4.59
N ARG A 254 -22.42 -26.86 4.12
CA ARG A 254 -23.87 -26.97 4.38
C ARG A 254 -24.17 -27.82 5.61
N GLY A 255 -23.49 -28.96 5.74
CA GLY A 255 -23.58 -29.84 6.90
C GLY A 255 -22.83 -29.32 8.13
N GLY A 256 -21.92 -28.36 7.94
CA GLY A 256 -21.04 -27.81 8.97
C GLY A 256 -19.69 -28.52 9.03
N PHE A 257 -18.69 -27.83 9.56
CA PHE A 257 -17.35 -28.37 9.75
C PHE A 257 -16.71 -27.74 10.99
N GLU A 258 -15.72 -28.41 11.55
CA GLU A 258 -14.88 -27.86 12.61
C GLU A 258 -13.66 -27.16 12.01
N ALA A 259 -13.21 -26.07 12.63
CA ALA A 259 -11.98 -25.40 12.23
C ALA A 259 -10.79 -26.37 12.32
N THR A 260 -10.04 -26.50 11.23
CA THR A 260 -8.84 -27.36 11.20
C THR A 260 -7.64 -26.61 11.77
N ALA A 261 -6.60 -27.35 12.17
CA ALA A 261 -5.34 -26.76 12.62
C ALA A 261 -4.71 -25.85 11.54
N ASP A 262 -4.81 -26.25 10.26
CA ASP A 262 -4.30 -25.46 9.13
C ASP A 262 -5.05 -24.14 8.99
N MET A 263 -6.39 -24.13 9.13
CA MET A 263 -7.20 -22.92 9.07
C MET A 263 -6.80 -21.93 10.17
N LEU A 264 -6.64 -22.40 11.41
CA LEU A 264 -6.22 -21.55 12.52
C LEU A 264 -4.79 -21.04 12.36
N SER A 265 -3.89 -21.88 11.83
CA SER A 265 -2.50 -21.52 11.59
C SER A 265 -2.37 -20.41 10.55
N ILE A 266 -3.08 -20.50 9.41
CA ILE A 266 -2.97 -19.50 8.36
C ILE A 266 -3.65 -18.17 8.70
N THR A 267 -4.58 -18.14 9.65
CA THR A 267 -5.22 -16.91 10.12
C THR A 267 -4.54 -16.33 11.37
N GLY A 268 -3.81 -17.16 12.14
CA GLY A 268 -3.16 -16.78 13.39
C GLY A 268 -4.16 -16.45 14.51
N MET A 269 -5.31 -17.13 14.51
CA MET A 269 -6.45 -16.81 15.39
C MET A 269 -6.72 -17.92 16.41
N THR A 270 -7.29 -17.54 17.56
CA THR A 270 -7.94 -18.51 18.45
C THR A 270 -9.22 -19.05 17.81
N LEU A 271 -9.77 -20.14 18.35
CA LEU A 271 -11.07 -20.68 17.89
C LEU A 271 -12.19 -19.65 17.96
N GLU A 272 -12.25 -18.86 19.04
CA GLU A 272 -13.28 -17.84 19.23
C GLU A 272 -13.14 -16.70 18.21
N GLN A 273 -11.90 -16.25 17.98
CA GLN A 273 -11.61 -15.24 16.96
C GLN A 273 -11.93 -15.77 15.55
N PHE A 274 -11.56 -17.01 15.25
CA PHE A 274 -11.84 -17.64 13.97
C PHE A 274 -13.35 -17.78 13.74
N ALA A 275 -14.12 -18.17 14.76
CA ALA A 275 -15.58 -18.21 14.68
C ALA A 275 -16.17 -16.84 14.29
N ASN A 276 -15.74 -15.76 14.96
CA ASN A 276 -16.18 -14.40 14.62
C ASN A 276 -15.76 -13.97 13.21
N LEU A 277 -14.55 -14.32 12.77
CA LEU A 277 -14.10 -14.09 11.39
C LEU A 277 -15.03 -14.80 10.39
N MET A 278 -15.35 -16.06 10.64
CA MET A 278 -16.19 -16.88 9.77
C MET A 278 -17.63 -16.33 9.72
N GLU A 279 -18.18 -15.86 10.84
CA GLU A 279 -19.46 -15.12 10.88
C GLU A 279 -19.41 -13.88 10.00
N GLY A 280 -18.32 -13.11 10.07
CA GLY A 280 -18.07 -11.97 9.19
C GLY A 280 -17.95 -12.32 7.70
N LEU A 281 -17.62 -13.57 7.37
CA LEU A 281 -17.61 -14.12 6.01
C LEU A 281 -18.96 -14.72 5.59
N GLY A 282 -19.98 -14.69 6.46
CA GLY A 282 -21.33 -15.16 6.19
C GLY A 282 -21.61 -16.61 6.62
N TYR A 283 -20.72 -17.23 7.39
CA TYR A 283 -20.98 -18.52 8.03
C TYR A 283 -21.73 -18.34 9.36
N VAL A 284 -22.20 -19.44 9.95
CA VAL A 284 -22.80 -19.44 11.28
C VAL A 284 -21.92 -20.26 12.20
N ALA A 285 -21.51 -19.69 13.34
CA ALA A 285 -20.76 -20.42 14.34
C ALA A 285 -21.71 -21.10 15.34
N ALA A 286 -21.46 -22.37 15.65
CA ALA A 286 -22.13 -23.10 16.71
C ALA A 286 -21.10 -23.52 17.77
N ARG A 287 -21.35 -23.15 19.04
CA ARG A 287 -20.51 -23.61 20.16
C ARG A 287 -20.92 -25.04 20.53
N ALA A 288 -19.96 -25.96 20.50
CA ALA A 288 -20.13 -27.33 20.97
C ALA A 288 -18.87 -27.78 21.72
N GLU A 289 -19.03 -28.68 22.69
CA GLU A 289 -17.91 -29.34 23.37
C GLU A 289 -17.73 -30.73 22.78
N ARG A 290 -16.48 -31.10 22.48
CA ARG A 290 -16.17 -32.49 22.07
C ARG A 290 -16.46 -33.42 23.24
N GLU A 291 -17.25 -34.45 23.00
CA GLU A 291 -17.43 -35.50 24.00
C GLU A 291 -16.08 -36.10 24.35
N LYS A 292 -15.77 -36.09 25.66
CA LYS A 292 -14.48 -36.54 26.19
C LYS A 292 -14.38 -38.05 26.00
N GLN A 293 -13.76 -38.50 24.91
CA GLN A 293 -13.51 -39.92 24.69
C GLN A 293 -12.58 -40.42 25.79
N ARG A 294 -13.11 -41.29 26.66
CA ARG A 294 -12.32 -41.96 27.70
C ARG A 294 -11.35 -42.88 26.98
N ALA A 295 -10.05 -42.69 27.18
CA ALA A 295 -9.03 -43.59 26.64
C ALA A 295 -9.39 -45.02 27.06
N GLU A 296 -9.60 -45.91 26.09
CA GLU A 296 -9.77 -47.33 26.36
C GLU A 296 -8.50 -47.82 27.04
N VAL A 297 -8.64 -48.27 28.28
CA VAL A 297 -7.55 -48.89 29.03
C VAL A 297 -7.17 -50.16 28.26
N PRO A 298 -5.93 -50.32 27.78
CA PRO A 298 -5.54 -51.55 27.11
C PRO A 298 -5.72 -52.71 28.09
N VAL A 299 -6.62 -53.62 27.74
CA VAL A 299 -6.85 -54.85 28.50
C VAL A 299 -5.57 -55.69 28.38
N SER A 300 -4.78 -55.76 29.46
CA SER A 300 -3.66 -56.69 29.54
C SER A 300 -4.18 -58.11 29.43
N ALA A 301 -3.69 -58.86 28.44
CA ALA A 301 -4.00 -60.27 28.28
C ALA A 301 -3.56 -61.07 29.52
N PRO A 302 -4.32 -62.09 29.96
CA PRO A 302 -3.92 -62.90 31.10
C PRO A 302 -2.66 -63.71 30.77
N GLU A 303 -1.68 -63.70 31.70
CA GLU A 303 -0.50 -64.56 31.65
C GLU A 303 -0.91 -66.04 31.68
N ALA A 304 -0.29 -66.84 30.81
CA ALA A 304 -0.49 -68.28 30.67
C ALA A 304 0.43 -69.09 31.58
#